data_AF-A0A7C3U5G8-F1
#
_entry.id   AF-A0A7C3U5G8-F1
#
_cell.length_a   1.000
_cell.length_b   1.000
_cell.length_c   1.000
_cell.angle_alpha   90.00
_cell.angle_beta   90.00
_cell.angle_gamma   90.00
#
_symmetry.space_group_name_H-M   'P 1'
#
loop_
_entity.id
_entity.type
_entity.pdbx_description
1 polymer ?
#
loop_
_entity_poly.entity_id
_entity_poly.type
_entity_poly.pdbx_seq_one_letter_code
_entity_poly.pdbx_strand_id
1 'polypeptide(L)'
;MERKGIGVFLPFMVLAAFFASSILVANAYGELIFDEVWYVNAARIFLAKKICERPEHPPLAQLFISLGVFAFGDTPLGWRIFSVIFSVIALYFHYRLIMEETLDYNLALSSMMILAVNKLYFTFSTLGLLDIYMLTFTIISIFSASKRRFIESSIFMAVSSLCKLTAVFYLPTLLSMIVVRSGPRGQRRRALKKVFVWIGVYALTFITLLALGDLLYGGFSLQTVRNPIDHLLYMVSVHASSNWPVGLSEKPWLWLFSQNNYYLSGVSFIKNSYLERTSLAITGFSLVSLPYAFYKRGSFALLCSIWFINAYFIWFPMYFLLKRPIFNFYLLPAIPALTALNCMFFNGNRRELWLYAFTCVALFLIFQFPARVI
;
A
#
# COMPACT_ATOMS: atom_id res chain seq x y z
N MET A 1 -20.25 -8.99 -33.35
CA MET A 1 -18.78 -8.84 -33.27
C MET A 1 -18.33 -7.54 -32.55
N GLU A 2 -19.17 -6.86 -31.75
CA GLU A 2 -18.87 -5.50 -31.22
C GLU A 2 -18.56 -5.39 -29.71
N ARG A 3 -18.61 -6.47 -28.91
CA ARG A 3 -18.38 -6.39 -27.45
C ARG A 3 -16.92 -6.20 -27.01
N LYS A 4 -15.94 -6.19 -27.93
CA LYS A 4 -14.51 -6.12 -27.58
C LYS A 4 -14.01 -4.70 -27.27
N GLY A 5 -14.66 -3.64 -27.78
CA GLY A 5 -14.21 -2.25 -27.59
C GLY A 5 -14.52 -1.67 -26.20
N ILE A 6 -15.75 -1.86 -25.72
CA ILE A 6 -16.23 -1.28 -24.44
C ILE A 6 -15.53 -1.91 -23.24
N GLY A 7 -15.23 -3.21 -23.30
CA GLY A 7 -14.56 -3.93 -22.22
C GLY A 7 -13.15 -3.43 -21.93
N VAL A 8 -12.42 -2.95 -22.95
CA VAL A 8 -11.07 -2.41 -22.74
C VAL A 8 -11.13 -0.99 -22.14
N PHE A 9 -12.19 -0.23 -22.43
CA PHE A 9 -12.26 1.20 -22.10
C PHE A 9 -12.61 1.49 -20.63
N LEU A 10 -13.51 0.70 -20.02
CA LEU A 10 -14.01 0.96 -18.65
C LEU A 10 -12.90 1.01 -17.57
N PRO A 11 -11.90 0.11 -17.51
CA PRO A 11 -10.81 0.24 -16.55
C PRO A 11 -10.07 1.57 -16.69
N PHE A 12 -9.82 2.05 -17.92
CA PHE A 12 -9.18 3.34 -18.14
C PHE A 12 -10.05 4.52 -17.72
N MET A 13 -11.37 4.42 -17.88
CA MET A 13 -12.29 5.43 -17.34
C MET A 13 -12.21 5.49 -15.81
N VAL A 14 -12.16 4.35 -15.12
CA VAL A 14 -12.00 4.30 -13.66
C VAL A 14 -10.66 4.90 -13.24
N LEU A 15 -9.56 4.57 -13.94
CA LEU A 15 -8.25 5.19 -13.70
C LEU A 15 -8.28 6.71 -13.90
N ALA A 16 -8.89 7.18 -14.99
CA ALA A 16 -8.98 8.61 -15.29
C ALA A 16 -9.84 9.37 -14.28
N ALA A 17 -10.98 8.81 -13.89
CA ALA A 17 -11.86 9.39 -12.87
C ALA A 17 -11.17 9.43 -11.50
N PHE A 18 -10.46 8.35 -11.13
CA PHE A 18 -9.69 8.31 -9.89
C PHE A 18 -8.54 9.33 -9.92
N PHE A 19 -7.76 9.39 -11.01
CA PHE A 19 -6.69 10.38 -11.17
C PHE A 19 -7.22 11.81 -11.05
N ALA A 20 -8.28 12.15 -11.80
CA ALA A 20 -8.85 13.49 -11.78
C ALA A 20 -9.39 13.88 -10.39
N SER A 21 -10.10 12.98 -9.71
CA SER A 21 -10.61 13.21 -8.35
C SER A 21 -9.49 13.30 -7.31
N SER A 22 -8.44 12.48 -7.43
CA SER A 22 -7.27 12.56 -6.55
C SER A 22 -6.46 13.83 -6.77
N ILE A 23 -6.28 14.30 -8.01
CA ILE A 23 -5.63 15.59 -8.30
C ILE A 23 -6.43 16.76 -7.71
N LEU A 24 -7.76 16.73 -7.84
CA LEU A 24 -8.62 17.75 -7.26
C LEU A 24 -8.45 17.82 -5.74
N VAL A 25 -8.51 16.67 -5.06
CA VAL A 25 -8.41 16.60 -3.59
C VAL A 25 -6.98 16.91 -3.12
N ALA A 26 -5.96 16.43 -3.82
CA ALA A 26 -4.56 16.72 -3.48
C ALA A 26 -4.24 18.23 -3.51
N ASN A 27 -4.95 19.01 -4.33
CA ASN A 27 -4.79 20.46 -4.40
C ASN A 27 -5.78 21.25 -3.55
N ALA A 28 -6.83 20.61 -3.01
CA ALA A 28 -7.88 21.31 -2.27
C ALA A 28 -7.39 21.90 -0.94
N TYR A 29 -6.35 21.30 -0.34
CA TYR A 29 -5.80 21.74 0.96
C TYR A 29 -4.39 22.30 0.79
N GLY A 30 -4.22 23.59 1.10
CA GLY A 30 -2.92 24.28 1.04
C GLY A 30 -1.94 23.89 2.16
N GLU A 31 -2.46 23.29 3.23
CA GLU A 31 -1.70 22.96 4.44
C GLU A 31 -1.11 21.54 4.38
N LEU A 32 -0.06 21.32 5.16
CA LEU A 32 0.52 20.00 5.40
C LEU A 32 -0.36 19.24 6.38
N ILE A 33 -0.75 18.02 6.01
CA ILE A 33 -1.63 17.16 6.78
C ILE A 33 -0.81 15.98 7.31
N PHE A 34 -0.98 15.64 8.59
CA PHE A 34 -0.39 14.41 9.15
C PHE A 34 1.15 14.41 9.01
N ASP A 35 1.76 13.28 8.66
CA ASP A 35 3.19 13.12 8.46
C ASP A 35 3.76 13.87 7.23
N GLU A 36 2.94 14.54 6.42
CA GLU A 36 3.46 15.46 5.38
C GLU A 36 4.33 16.56 6.00
N VAL A 37 4.02 16.97 7.22
CA VAL A 37 4.83 17.92 8.00
C VAL A 37 6.28 17.44 8.12
N TRP A 38 6.51 16.14 8.23
CA TRP A 38 7.84 15.56 8.31
C TRP A 38 8.42 15.29 6.92
N TYR A 39 7.66 14.66 6.03
CA TYR A 39 8.20 14.21 4.75
C TYR A 39 8.43 15.35 3.74
N VAL A 40 7.58 16.38 3.74
CA VAL A 40 7.76 17.57 2.91
C VAL A 40 8.93 18.41 3.41
N ASN A 41 9.07 18.56 4.73
CA ASN A 41 10.23 19.25 5.31
C ASN A 41 11.55 18.51 5.02
N ALA A 42 11.55 17.18 5.12
CA ALA A 42 12.70 16.37 4.73
C ALA A 42 13.06 16.56 3.25
N ALA A 43 12.05 16.63 2.36
CA ALA A 43 12.25 16.92 0.95
C ALA A 43 12.86 18.33 0.72
N ARG A 44 12.37 19.36 1.40
CA ARG A 44 12.92 20.74 1.35
C ARG A 44 14.40 20.75 1.74
N ILE A 45 14.73 20.11 2.86
CA ILE A 45 16.11 20.03 3.38
C ILE A 45 17.01 19.24 2.43
N PHE A 46 16.52 18.13 1.88
CA PHE A 46 17.26 17.36 0.88
C PHE A 46 17.53 18.19 -0.38
N LEU A 47 16.55 18.89 -0.93
CA LEU A 47 16.75 19.69 -2.14
C LEU A 47 17.72 20.85 -1.91
N ALA A 48 17.67 21.49 -0.75
CA ALA A 48 18.53 22.63 -0.42
C ALA A 48 19.96 22.23 0.00
N LYS A 49 20.11 21.16 0.78
CA LYS A 49 21.37 20.81 1.47
C LYS A 49 21.88 19.41 1.16
N LYS A 50 21.13 18.61 0.40
CA LYS A 50 21.39 17.18 0.16
C LYS A 50 21.45 16.33 1.43
N ILE A 51 20.84 16.77 2.53
CA ILE A 51 20.83 16.06 3.82
C ILE A 51 19.59 15.15 3.94
N CYS A 52 19.76 13.94 4.45
CA CYS A 52 18.66 13.07 4.87
C CYS A 52 18.21 13.46 6.29
N GLU A 53 17.11 14.20 6.42
CA GLU A 53 16.57 14.60 7.73
C GLU A 53 15.88 13.43 8.46
N ARG A 54 15.41 12.42 7.70
CA ARG A 54 14.63 11.29 8.22
C ARG A 54 15.28 9.93 7.91
N PRO A 55 16.48 9.65 8.46
CA PRO A 55 17.19 8.39 8.26
C PRO A 55 16.51 7.21 8.97
N GLU A 56 15.49 7.45 9.80
CA GLU A 56 14.66 6.38 10.36
C GLU A 56 13.87 5.64 9.28
N HIS A 57 13.66 6.25 8.10
CA HIS A 57 12.97 5.65 6.97
C HIS A 57 13.90 5.38 5.78
N PRO A 58 13.64 4.32 5.01
CA PRO A 58 14.26 4.12 3.72
C PRO A 58 14.07 5.32 2.78
N PRO A 59 15.02 5.54 1.85
CA PRO A 59 15.11 6.80 1.13
C PRO A 59 14.09 6.98 0.01
N LEU A 60 13.64 5.89 -0.63
CA LEU A 60 13.03 5.96 -1.96
C LEU A 60 11.71 6.75 -1.98
N ALA A 61 10.85 6.54 -0.99
CA ALA A 61 9.57 7.27 -0.93
C ALA A 61 9.78 8.77 -0.67
N GLN A 62 10.77 9.14 0.14
CA GLN A 62 11.13 10.55 0.37
C GLN A 62 11.73 11.19 -0.89
N LEU A 63 12.48 10.42 -1.69
CA LEU A 63 13.00 10.87 -2.98
C LEU A 63 11.86 11.13 -3.99
N PHE A 64 10.78 10.34 -3.99
CA PHE A 64 9.61 10.65 -4.84
C PHE A 64 8.92 11.96 -4.43
N ILE A 65 8.76 12.21 -3.14
CA ILE A 65 8.20 13.49 -2.64
C ILE A 65 9.14 14.64 -3.02
N SER A 66 10.44 14.47 -2.85
CA SER A 66 11.46 15.44 -3.25
C SER A 66 11.45 15.72 -4.75
N LEU A 67 11.28 14.69 -5.59
CA LEU A 67 11.14 14.83 -7.03
C LEU A 67 9.90 15.64 -7.40
N GLY A 68 8.80 15.44 -6.69
CA GLY A 68 7.57 16.23 -6.86
C GLY A 68 7.78 17.70 -6.54
N VAL A 69 8.39 18.01 -5.39
CA VAL A 69 8.75 19.39 -5.00
C VAL A 69 9.69 20.03 -6.02
N PHE A 70 10.68 19.28 -6.51
CA PHE A 70 11.62 19.77 -7.51
C PHE A 70 10.92 20.08 -8.85
N ALA A 71 10.03 19.21 -9.32
CA ALA A 71 9.40 19.34 -10.64
C ALA A 71 8.20 20.30 -10.68
N PHE A 72 7.45 20.41 -9.58
CA PHE A 72 6.19 21.19 -9.51
C PHE A 72 6.20 22.28 -8.44
N GLY A 73 7.36 22.54 -7.83
CA GLY A 73 7.54 23.53 -6.78
C GLY A 73 7.09 23.05 -5.39
N ASP A 74 7.43 23.84 -4.38
CA ASP A 74 7.01 23.63 -2.99
C ASP A 74 5.54 24.03 -2.79
N THR A 75 4.65 23.25 -3.41
CA THR A 75 3.19 23.46 -3.46
C THR A 75 2.47 22.16 -3.10
N PRO A 76 1.17 22.20 -2.73
CA PRO A 76 0.37 20.99 -2.50
C PRO A 76 0.46 19.97 -3.64
N LEU A 77 0.47 20.42 -4.89
CA LEU A 77 0.67 19.56 -6.06
C LEU A 77 2.04 18.86 -6.00
N GLY A 78 3.12 19.62 -5.78
CA GLY A 78 4.47 19.07 -5.71
C GLY A 78 4.65 18.04 -4.60
N TRP A 79 3.99 18.22 -3.45
CA TRP A 79 4.06 17.26 -2.33
C TRP A 79 3.36 15.93 -2.64
N ARG A 80 2.30 15.96 -3.44
CA ARG A 80 1.31 14.87 -3.55
C ARG A 80 1.22 14.21 -4.92
N ILE A 81 1.74 14.83 -5.99
CA ILE A 81 1.58 14.35 -7.37
C ILE A 81 2.08 12.91 -7.57
N PHE A 82 3.23 12.56 -7.01
CA PHE A 82 3.75 11.19 -7.14
C PHE A 82 2.90 10.18 -6.35
N SER A 83 2.31 10.55 -5.20
CA SER A 83 1.34 9.69 -4.50
C SER A 83 0.12 9.38 -5.39
N VAL A 84 -0.37 10.38 -6.11
CA VAL A 84 -1.49 10.23 -7.05
C VAL A 84 -1.10 9.35 -8.25
N ILE A 85 0.10 9.53 -8.82
CA ILE A 85 0.58 8.71 -9.94
C ILE A 85 0.73 7.24 -9.50
N PHE A 86 1.39 7.00 -8.37
CA PHE A 86 1.65 5.64 -7.90
C PHE A 86 0.37 4.93 -7.45
N SER A 87 -0.60 5.62 -6.86
CA SER A 87 -1.92 5.03 -6.60
C SER A 87 -2.66 4.60 -7.87
N VAL A 88 -2.65 5.41 -8.94
CA VAL A 88 -3.21 4.98 -10.24
C VAL A 88 -2.51 3.72 -10.76
N ILE A 89 -1.19 3.65 -10.64
CA ILE A 89 -0.40 2.45 -11.01
C ILE A 89 -0.83 1.25 -10.15
N ALA A 90 -0.97 1.43 -8.83
CA ALA A 90 -1.44 0.38 -7.92
C ALA A 90 -2.84 -0.13 -8.29
N LEU A 91 -3.80 0.75 -8.61
CA LEU A 91 -5.14 0.35 -9.09
C LEU A 91 -5.06 -0.47 -10.38
N TYR A 92 -4.23 -0.03 -11.33
CA TYR A 92 -4.04 -0.76 -12.59
C TYR A 92 -3.47 -2.15 -12.34
N PHE A 93 -2.41 -2.28 -11.55
CA PHE A 93 -1.80 -3.58 -11.26
C PHE A 93 -2.68 -4.47 -10.38
N HIS A 94 -3.52 -3.89 -9.52
CA HIS A 94 -4.55 -4.63 -8.79
C HIS A 94 -5.57 -5.25 -9.76
N TYR A 95 -6.10 -4.46 -10.69
CA TYR A 95 -6.96 -4.97 -11.78
C TYR A 95 -6.27 -6.09 -12.58
N ARG A 96 -5.00 -5.87 -12.99
CA ARG A 96 -4.23 -6.85 -13.76
C ARG A 96 -3.94 -8.14 -12.98
N LEU A 97 -3.70 -8.06 -11.68
CA LEU A 97 -3.52 -9.21 -10.80
C LEU A 97 -4.78 -10.07 -10.76
N ILE A 98 -5.94 -9.47 -10.54
CA ILE A 98 -7.19 -10.23 -10.49
C ILE A 98 -7.49 -10.84 -11.87
N MET A 99 -7.36 -10.06 -12.94
CA MET A 99 -7.50 -10.57 -14.32
C MET A 99 -6.61 -11.78 -14.58
N GLU A 100 -5.38 -11.77 -14.07
CA GLU A 100 -4.45 -12.88 -14.24
C GLU A 100 -4.84 -14.13 -13.47
N GLU A 101 -5.33 -13.97 -12.25
CA GLU A 101 -5.65 -15.09 -11.37
C GLU A 101 -7.02 -15.71 -11.63
N THR A 102 -7.98 -14.92 -12.12
CA THR A 102 -9.38 -15.36 -12.26
C THR A 102 -9.84 -15.43 -13.71
N LEU A 103 -9.21 -14.69 -14.62
CA LEU A 103 -9.69 -14.45 -15.99
C LEU A 103 -11.11 -13.85 -16.03
N ASP A 104 -11.60 -13.30 -14.91
CA ASP A 104 -12.92 -12.68 -14.82
C ASP A 104 -12.83 -11.15 -14.83
N TYR A 105 -13.25 -10.59 -15.95
CA TYR A 105 -13.32 -9.15 -16.20
C TYR A 105 -14.19 -8.39 -15.19
N ASN A 106 -15.38 -8.91 -14.86
CA ASN A 106 -16.29 -8.21 -13.96
C ASN A 106 -15.74 -8.20 -12.55
N LEU A 107 -15.17 -9.33 -12.11
CA LEU A 107 -14.55 -9.44 -10.80
C LEU A 107 -13.38 -8.46 -10.65
N ALA A 108 -12.51 -8.39 -11.66
CA ALA A 108 -11.37 -7.46 -11.66
C ALA A 108 -11.81 -6.00 -11.69
N LEU A 109 -12.76 -5.64 -12.56
CA LEU A 109 -13.26 -4.27 -12.67
C LEU A 109 -14.01 -3.82 -11.41
N SER A 110 -14.90 -4.66 -10.86
CA SER A 110 -15.62 -4.36 -9.62
C SER A 110 -14.66 -4.20 -8.43
N SER A 111 -13.66 -5.08 -8.30
CA SER A 111 -12.68 -4.95 -7.21
C SER A 111 -11.81 -3.71 -7.35
N MET A 112 -11.43 -3.33 -8.58
CA MET A 112 -10.74 -2.08 -8.85
C MET A 112 -11.58 -0.86 -8.49
N MET A 113 -12.87 -0.83 -8.88
CA MET A 113 -13.79 0.25 -8.52
C MET A 113 -13.93 0.38 -6.99
N ILE A 114 -14.09 -0.74 -6.28
CA ILE A 114 -14.23 -0.77 -4.82
C ILE A 114 -12.94 -0.30 -4.13
N LEU A 115 -11.76 -0.67 -4.64
CA LEU A 115 -10.49 -0.18 -4.12
C LEU A 115 -10.31 1.32 -4.36
N ALA A 116 -10.67 1.81 -5.56
CA ALA A 116 -10.59 3.22 -5.92
C ALA A 116 -11.45 4.11 -5.01
N VAL A 117 -12.61 3.61 -4.55
CA VAL A 117 -13.51 4.31 -3.62
C VAL A 117 -13.35 3.86 -2.16
N ASN A 118 -12.29 3.10 -1.86
CA ASN A 118 -11.98 2.80 -0.46
C ASN A 118 -11.41 4.06 0.20
N LYS A 119 -12.05 4.48 1.30
CA LYS A 119 -11.65 5.64 2.11
C LYS A 119 -10.14 5.72 2.35
N LEU A 120 -9.58 4.73 3.04
CA LEU A 120 -8.18 4.73 3.43
C LEU A 120 -7.24 4.77 2.21
N TYR A 121 -7.57 3.99 1.18
CA TYR A 121 -6.80 3.99 -0.07
C TYR A 121 -6.83 5.36 -0.76
N PHE A 122 -8.01 5.95 -0.95
CA PHE A 122 -8.18 7.25 -1.58
C PHE A 122 -7.45 8.36 -0.80
N THR A 123 -7.59 8.40 0.52
CA THR A 123 -6.92 9.40 1.38
C THR A 123 -5.40 9.34 1.22
N PHE A 124 -4.82 8.15 1.36
CA PHE A 124 -3.37 7.95 1.24
C PHE A 124 -2.85 8.15 -0.19
N SER A 125 -3.74 8.09 -1.19
CA SER A 125 -3.41 8.43 -2.58
C SER A 125 -3.28 9.93 -2.80
N THR A 126 -3.90 10.74 -1.95
CA THR A 126 -3.94 12.21 -2.06
C THR A 126 -2.99 12.94 -1.11
N LEU A 127 -2.20 12.22 -0.31
CA LEU A 127 -1.24 12.78 0.65
C LEU A 127 0.19 12.37 0.29
N GLY A 128 1.16 13.21 0.60
CA GLY A 128 2.60 12.96 0.46
C GLY A 128 3.15 12.00 1.52
N LEU A 129 2.65 10.75 1.55
CA LEU A 129 3.01 9.72 2.53
C LEU A 129 3.76 8.55 1.89
N LEU A 130 4.50 7.79 2.70
CA LEU A 130 5.34 6.69 2.20
C LEU A 130 4.53 5.45 1.77
N ASP A 131 3.34 5.26 2.34
CA ASP A 131 2.59 4.00 2.28
C ASP A 131 2.10 3.64 0.88
N ILE A 132 1.70 4.62 0.08
CA ILE A 132 1.16 4.34 -1.26
C ILE A 132 2.23 3.83 -2.21
N TYR A 133 3.46 4.32 -2.10
CA TYR A 133 4.60 3.83 -2.87
C TYR A 133 4.92 2.38 -2.51
N MET A 134 5.00 2.10 -1.20
CA MET A 134 5.18 0.73 -0.68
C MET A 134 4.07 -0.20 -1.18
N LEU A 135 2.81 0.21 -1.06
CA LEU A 135 1.67 -0.59 -1.54
C LEU A 135 1.76 -0.87 -3.05
N THR A 136 2.09 0.14 -3.84
CA THR A 136 2.20 0.01 -5.30
C THR A 136 3.20 -1.06 -5.69
N PHE A 137 4.42 -0.97 -5.17
CA PHE A 137 5.46 -1.96 -5.49
C PHE A 137 5.17 -3.34 -4.90
N THR A 138 4.46 -3.42 -3.76
CA THR A 138 3.98 -4.68 -3.20
C THR A 138 2.99 -5.36 -4.16
N ILE A 139 2.02 -4.63 -4.70
CA ILE A 139 1.04 -5.15 -5.67
C ILE A 139 1.74 -5.60 -6.96
N ILE A 140 2.67 -4.80 -7.49
CA ILE A 140 3.45 -5.17 -8.69
C ILE A 140 4.27 -6.43 -8.43
N SER A 141 4.84 -6.59 -7.23
CA SER A 141 5.57 -7.80 -6.86
C SER A 141 4.67 -9.03 -6.84
N ILE A 142 3.49 -8.93 -6.22
CA ILE A 142 2.49 -10.02 -6.18
C ILE A 142 2.01 -10.37 -7.60
N PHE A 143 1.75 -9.36 -8.45
CA PHE A 143 1.42 -9.55 -9.87
C PHE A 143 2.55 -10.27 -10.64
N SER A 144 3.80 -9.87 -10.43
CA SER A 144 4.94 -10.53 -11.07
C SER A 144 5.06 -12.00 -10.65
N ALA A 145 4.83 -12.28 -9.36
CA ALA A 145 4.78 -13.65 -8.83
C ALA A 145 3.57 -14.45 -9.34
N SER A 146 2.43 -13.79 -9.63
CA SER A 146 1.28 -14.36 -10.36
C SER A 146 1.70 -14.93 -11.71
N LYS A 147 2.45 -14.12 -12.47
CA LYS A 147 3.04 -14.48 -13.76
C LYS A 147 4.22 -15.45 -13.69
N ARG A 148 4.57 -15.98 -12.50
CA ARG A 148 5.76 -16.80 -12.24
C ARG A 148 7.09 -16.09 -12.55
N ARG A 149 7.09 -14.77 -12.65
CA ARG A 149 8.28 -13.93 -12.86
C ARG A 149 8.90 -13.58 -11.50
N PHE A 150 9.50 -14.59 -10.88
CA PHE A 150 9.94 -14.51 -9.49
C PHE A 150 11.09 -13.51 -9.28
N ILE A 151 11.98 -13.33 -10.27
CA ILE A 151 13.06 -12.34 -10.18
C ILE A 151 12.48 -10.91 -10.18
N GLU A 152 11.56 -10.60 -11.11
CA GLU A 152 10.85 -9.32 -11.14
C GLU A 152 10.12 -9.07 -9.80
N SER A 153 9.42 -10.08 -9.28
CA SER A 153 8.77 -9.99 -7.96
C SER A 153 9.77 -9.66 -6.85
N SER A 154 10.94 -10.29 -6.85
CA SER A 154 12.00 -10.03 -5.85
C SER A 154 12.48 -8.59 -5.88
N ILE A 155 12.76 -8.07 -7.09
CA ILE A 155 13.20 -6.69 -7.31
C ILE A 155 12.12 -5.71 -6.81
N PHE A 156 10.86 -5.88 -7.22
CA PHE A 156 9.79 -4.98 -6.79
C PHE A 156 9.50 -5.04 -5.29
N MET A 157 9.68 -6.20 -4.65
CA MET A 157 9.54 -6.28 -3.20
C MET A 157 10.70 -5.58 -2.48
N ALA A 158 11.92 -5.63 -3.01
CA ALA A 158 13.04 -4.85 -2.48
C ALA A 158 12.78 -3.33 -2.63
N VAL A 159 12.27 -2.90 -3.79
CA VAL A 159 11.85 -1.51 -4.03
C VAL A 159 10.73 -1.09 -3.08
N SER A 160 9.77 -1.97 -2.79
CA SER A 160 8.72 -1.73 -1.79
C SER A 160 9.30 -1.49 -0.38
N SER A 161 10.24 -2.35 0.05
CA SER A 161 10.93 -2.19 1.33
C SER A 161 11.77 -0.91 1.41
N LEU A 162 12.24 -0.40 0.27
CA LEU A 162 12.94 0.90 0.18
C LEU A 162 12.01 2.10 0.22
N CYS A 163 10.70 1.91 0.07
CA CYS A 163 9.70 2.94 0.37
C CYS A 163 9.33 2.92 1.85
N LYS A 164 9.13 1.72 2.43
CA LYS A 164 8.77 1.56 3.85
C LYS A 164 9.14 0.16 4.33
N LEU A 165 9.89 0.06 5.44
CA LEU A 165 10.39 -1.23 5.95
C LEU A 165 9.29 -2.25 6.29
N THR A 166 8.07 -1.79 6.59
CA THR A 166 6.92 -2.67 6.85
C THR A 166 6.57 -3.56 5.66
N ALA A 167 7.08 -3.27 4.45
CA ALA A 167 6.94 -4.16 3.30
C ALA A 167 7.49 -5.57 3.54
N VAL A 168 8.49 -5.71 4.42
CA VAL A 168 9.09 -7.00 4.77
C VAL A 168 8.07 -7.99 5.34
N PHE A 169 6.98 -7.49 5.92
CA PHE A 169 5.90 -8.31 6.46
C PHE A 169 5.09 -9.04 5.38
N TYR A 170 5.22 -8.65 4.12
CA TYR A 170 4.57 -9.31 2.99
C TYR A 170 5.43 -10.40 2.34
N LEU A 171 6.69 -10.58 2.76
CA LEU A 171 7.55 -11.66 2.29
C LEU A 171 6.91 -13.04 2.41
N PRO A 172 6.27 -13.42 3.55
CA PRO A 172 5.65 -14.75 3.67
C PRO A 172 4.56 -15.00 2.61
N THR A 173 3.81 -13.96 2.21
CA THR A 173 2.82 -14.07 1.13
C THR A 173 3.50 -14.48 -0.17
N LEU A 174 4.56 -13.78 -0.58
CA LEU A 174 5.30 -14.11 -1.80
C LEU A 174 6.01 -15.47 -1.72
N LEU A 175 6.63 -15.79 -0.59
CA LEU A 175 7.30 -17.08 -0.41
C LEU A 175 6.29 -18.24 -0.52
N SER A 176 5.10 -18.09 0.06
CA SER A 176 4.02 -19.06 -0.08
C SER A 176 3.59 -19.23 -1.55
N MET A 177 3.47 -18.13 -2.30
CA MET A 177 3.14 -18.15 -3.73
C MET A 177 4.21 -18.88 -4.54
N ILE A 178 5.49 -18.63 -4.27
CA ILE A 178 6.61 -19.30 -4.96
C ILE A 178 6.54 -20.81 -4.72
N VAL A 179 6.31 -21.23 -3.48
CA VAL A 179 6.21 -22.66 -3.13
C VAL A 179 5.03 -23.30 -3.84
N VAL A 180 3.83 -22.73 -3.72
CA VAL A 180 2.59 -23.27 -4.32
C VAL A 180 2.70 -23.34 -5.85
N ARG A 181 3.31 -22.34 -6.49
CA ARG A 181 3.42 -22.27 -7.96
C ARG A 181 4.65 -22.95 -8.54
N SER A 182 5.51 -23.55 -7.71
CA SER A 182 6.71 -24.24 -8.19
C SER A 182 6.49 -25.69 -8.60
N GLY A 183 5.29 -26.23 -8.43
CA GLY A 183 4.89 -27.56 -8.93
C GLY A 183 4.44 -28.52 -7.82
N PRO A 184 4.09 -29.78 -8.17
CA PRO A 184 3.62 -30.79 -7.21
C PRO A 184 4.62 -31.10 -6.09
N ARG A 185 4.14 -31.66 -4.98
CA ARG A 185 4.88 -31.93 -3.72
C ARG A 185 6.21 -32.70 -3.88
N GLY A 186 6.48 -33.36 -5.02
CA GLY A 186 7.76 -34.00 -5.35
C GLY A 186 8.88 -33.06 -5.86
N GLN A 187 8.58 -31.80 -6.19
CA GLN A 187 9.58 -30.82 -6.69
C GLN A 187 10.07 -29.84 -5.60
N ARG A 188 10.02 -30.22 -4.33
CA ARG A 188 10.38 -29.37 -3.17
C ARG A 188 11.77 -28.72 -3.32
N ARG A 189 12.77 -29.45 -3.83
CA ARG A 189 14.12 -28.90 -4.09
C ARG A 189 14.11 -27.72 -5.07
N ARG A 190 13.26 -27.78 -6.11
CA ARG A 190 13.13 -26.71 -7.11
C ARG A 190 12.45 -25.47 -6.52
N ALA A 191 11.42 -25.67 -5.69
CA ALA A 191 10.76 -24.59 -4.97
C ALA A 191 11.73 -23.89 -4.00
N LEU A 192 12.50 -24.66 -3.22
CA LEU A 192 13.51 -24.13 -2.31
C LEU A 192 14.60 -23.36 -3.05
N LYS A 193 15.09 -23.87 -4.19
CA LYS A 193 16.06 -23.14 -5.02
C LYS A 193 15.49 -21.79 -5.48
N LYS A 194 14.24 -21.75 -5.92
CA LYS A 194 13.58 -20.49 -6.32
C LYS A 194 13.43 -19.53 -5.14
N VAL A 195 13.04 -20.02 -3.96
CA VAL A 195 12.97 -19.20 -2.74
C VAL A 195 14.35 -18.63 -2.38
N PHE A 196 15.39 -19.46 -2.41
CA PHE A 196 16.76 -19.01 -2.13
C PHE A 196 17.24 -17.94 -3.11
N VAL A 197 17.05 -18.17 -4.42
CA VAL A 197 17.36 -17.17 -5.46
C VAL A 197 16.54 -15.89 -5.24
N TRP A 198 15.25 -16.02 -4.91
CA TRP A 198 14.38 -14.88 -4.66
C TRP A 198 14.86 -14.05 -3.47
N ILE A 199 15.25 -14.68 -2.36
CA ILE A 199 15.80 -14.00 -1.16
C ILE A 199 17.14 -13.34 -1.50
N GLY A 200 18.02 -14.03 -2.24
CA GLY A 200 19.31 -13.48 -2.66
C GLY A 200 19.17 -12.24 -3.54
N VAL A 201 18.29 -12.28 -4.54
CA VAL A 201 18.00 -11.11 -5.41
C VAL A 201 17.35 -9.99 -4.59
N TYR A 202 16.48 -10.30 -3.64
CA TYR A 202 15.80 -9.30 -2.80
C TYR A 202 16.82 -8.56 -1.94
N ALA A 203 17.68 -9.30 -1.24
CA ALA A 203 18.70 -8.74 -0.38
C ALA A 203 19.72 -7.92 -1.17
N LEU A 204 20.20 -8.46 -2.31
CA LEU A 204 21.16 -7.74 -3.16
C LEU A 204 20.55 -6.46 -3.72
N THR A 205 19.33 -6.51 -4.24
CA THR A 205 18.63 -5.33 -4.77
C THR A 205 18.41 -4.30 -3.68
N PHE A 206 17.93 -4.72 -2.51
CA PHE A 206 17.66 -3.85 -1.37
C PHE A 206 18.93 -3.12 -0.92
N ILE A 207 20.02 -3.85 -0.66
CA ILE A 207 21.28 -3.25 -0.18
C ILE A 207 21.92 -2.36 -1.26
N THR A 208 21.88 -2.78 -2.54
CA THR A 208 22.45 -1.97 -3.63
C THR A 208 21.70 -0.66 -3.80
N LEU A 209 20.37 -0.70 -3.85
CA LEU A 209 19.57 0.52 -4.00
C LEU A 209 19.56 1.37 -2.73
N LEU A 210 19.67 0.77 -1.53
CA LEU A 210 19.88 1.51 -0.29
C LEU A 210 21.19 2.27 -0.35
N ALA A 211 22.29 1.62 -0.75
CA ALA A 211 23.58 2.26 -0.92
C ALA A 211 23.51 3.41 -1.94
N LEU A 212 22.84 3.21 -3.07
CA LEU A 212 22.65 4.27 -4.07
C LEU A 212 21.81 5.43 -3.51
N GLY A 213 20.74 5.14 -2.77
CA GLY A 213 19.94 6.16 -2.10
C GLY A 213 20.78 6.96 -1.12
N ASP A 214 21.57 6.27 -0.30
CA ASP A 214 22.48 6.86 0.69
C ASP A 214 23.55 7.75 0.05
N LEU A 215 24.02 7.41 -1.16
CA LEU A 215 24.96 8.23 -1.94
C LEU A 215 24.30 9.50 -2.53
N LEU A 216 22.99 9.47 -2.81
CA LEU A 216 22.27 10.64 -3.33
C LEU A 216 22.09 11.71 -2.26
N TYR A 217 21.96 11.30 -1.00
CA TYR A 217 22.12 12.21 0.13
C TYR A 217 23.62 12.54 0.22
N GLY A 218 23.98 13.83 0.12
CA GLY A 218 25.35 14.35 0.03
C GLY A 218 26.14 14.24 1.34
N GLY A 219 25.97 13.14 2.06
CA GLY A 219 26.45 12.91 3.41
C GLY A 219 25.30 12.91 4.43
N PHE A 220 25.41 12.03 5.42
CA PHE A 220 24.54 12.04 6.59
C PHE A 220 24.99 13.17 7.51
N SER A 221 24.07 14.01 8.01
CA SER A 221 24.40 14.97 9.09
C SER A 221 24.66 14.27 10.44
N LEU A 222 24.62 12.94 10.44
CA LEU A 222 24.83 12.07 11.57
C LEU A 222 26.10 11.26 11.28
N GLN A 223 27.11 11.42 12.12
CA GLN A 223 28.34 10.60 12.14
C GLN A 223 28.06 9.07 12.30
N THR A 224 26.80 8.66 12.34
CA THR A 224 26.28 7.37 12.76
C THR A 224 26.02 6.36 11.63
N VAL A 225 25.85 6.79 10.38
CA VAL A 225 25.57 5.87 9.25
C VAL A 225 26.75 5.85 8.28
N ARG A 226 27.54 4.77 8.29
CA ARG A 226 28.76 4.65 7.47
C ARG A 226 28.56 3.83 6.20
N ASN A 227 27.56 2.95 6.19
CA ASN A 227 27.27 2.01 5.12
C ASN A 227 25.78 1.61 5.16
N PRO A 228 25.21 1.01 4.10
CA PRO A 228 23.77 0.66 4.04
C PRO A 228 23.33 -0.34 5.12
N ILE A 229 24.23 -1.17 5.65
CA ILE A 229 23.91 -2.09 6.75
C ILE A 229 23.74 -1.30 8.05
N ASP A 230 24.65 -0.38 8.35
CA ASP A 230 24.52 0.52 9.51
C ASP A 230 23.22 1.32 9.43
N HIS A 231 22.86 1.77 8.22
CA HIS A 231 21.60 2.49 8.00
C HIS A 231 20.39 1.62 8.32
N LEU A 232 20.36 0.38 7.81
CA LEU A 232 19.29 -0.57 8.11
C LEU A 232 19.21 -0.88 9.60
N LEU A 233 20.34 -1.11 10.26
CA LEU A 233 20.40 -1.35 11.70
C LEU A 233 19.91 -0.13 12.50
N TYR A 234 20.27 1.08 12.07
CA TYR A 234 19.75 2.31 12.64
C TYR A 234 18.23 2.39 12.52
N MET A 235 17.67 2.18 11.33
CA MET A 235 16.21 2.20 11.12
C MET A 235 15.50 1.19 12.02
N VAL A 236 16.03 -0.03 12.15
CA VAL A 236 15.48 -1.06 13.04
C VAL A 236 15.58 -0.62 14.49
N SER A 237 16.70 -0.04 14.91
CA SER A 237 16.90 0.43 16.29
C SER A 237 15.92 1.53 16.69
N VAL A 238 15.65 2.50 15.80
CA VAL A 238 14.67 3.57 16.05
C VAL A 238 13.27 2.99 16.20
N HIS A 239 12.88 2.09 15.30
CA HIS A 239 11.56 1.49 15.31
C HIS A 239 11.34 0.46 16.43
N ALA A 240 12.41 -0.12 16.97
CA ALA A 240 12.39 -1.01 18.14
C ALA A 240 12.61 -0.26 19.48
N SER A 241 12.87 1.05 19.43
CA SER A 241 13.18 1.85 20.61
C SER A 241 12.06 1.87 21.64
N SER A 242 12.42 2.06 22.91
CA SER A 242 11.46 2.27 24.00
C SER A 242 11.10 3.75 24.22
N ASN A 243 11.73 4.68 23.49
CA ASN A 243 11.60 6.13 23.71
C ASN A 243 10.36 6.74 23.04
N TRP A 244 9.45 5.91 22.53
CA TRP A 244 8.23 6.39 21.88
C TRP A 244 7.19 6.85 22.92
N PRO A 245 6.36 7.85 22.59
CA PRO A 245 5.26 8.26 23.46
C PRO A 245 4.31 7.09 23.74
N VAL A 246 4.00 6.88 25.02
CA VAL A 246 3.11 5.80 25.46
C VAL A 246 1.65 6.24 25.34
N GLY A 247 0.75 5.29 25.04
CA GLY A 247 -0.71 5.52 25.09
C GLY A 247 -1.35 6.00 23.79
N LEU A 248 -0.59 6.14 22.70
CA LEU A 248 -1.12 6.55 21.39
C LEU A 248 -1.48 5.37 20.46
N SER A 249 -1.19 4.12 20.85
CA SER A 249 -1.46 2.94 20.03
C SER A 249 -2.95 2.63 19.96
N GLU A 250 -3.45 2.44 18.75
CA GLU A 250 -4.76 1.82 18.52
C GLU A 250 -4.65 0.31 18.56
N LYS A 251 -5.65 -0.34 19.17
CA LYS A 251 -5.74 -1.80 19.26
C LYS A 251 -6.04 -2.40 17.88
N PRO A 252 -5.20 -3.29 17.32
CA PRO A 252 -5.37 -3.82 15.97
C PRO A 252 -6.73 -4.47 15.70
N TRP A 253 -7.27 -5.21 16.67
CA TRP A 253 -8.58 -5.86 16.56
C TRP A 253 -9.76 -4.87 16.42
N LEU A 254 -9.55 -3.59 16.74
CA LEU A 254 -10.53 -2.53 16.52
C LEU A 254 -10.38 -1.86 15.16
N TRP A 255 -9.26 -2.02 14.44
CA TRP A 255 -9.01 -1.26 13.21
C TRP A 255 -10.05 -1.51 12.11
N LEU A 256 -10.75 -2.64 12.10
CA LEU A 256 -11.85 -2.86 11.14
C LEU A 256 -13.17 -2.16 11.52
N PHE A 257 -13.34 -1.76 12.78
CA PHE A 257 -14.63 -1.38 13.38
C PHE A 257 -14.66 0.02 14.01
N SER A 258 -13.58 0.39 14.69
CA SER A 258 -13.45 1.62 15.45
C SER A 258 -12.08 2.21 15.14
N GLN A 259 -12.07 3.09 14.15
CA GLN A 259 -10.89 3.86 13.79
C GLN A 259 -11.03 5.22 14.47
N ASN A 260 -10.10 5.49 15.39
CA ASN A 260 -10.04 6.77 16.05
C ASN A 260 -9.21 7.73 15.19
N ASN A 261 -9.37 9.02 15.48
CA ASN A 261 -8.59 10.05 14.82
C ASN A 261 -7.14 9.93 15.27
N TYR A 262 -6.23 10.09 14.32
CA TYR A 262 -4.82 10.22 14.62
C TYR A 262 -4.49 11.65 15.04
N TYR A 263 -3.89 11.80 16.22
CA TYR A 263 -3.33 13.05 16.71
C TYR A 263 -1.93 12.77 17.26
N LEU A 264 -0.89 13.09 16.47
CA LEU A 264 0.49 13.14 16.98
C LEU A 264 0.97 14.60 16.92
N SER A 265 1.53 15.08 18.03
CA SER A 265 2.20 16.39 18.14
C SER A 265 1.35 17.64 17.85
N GLY A 266 0.02 17.58 18.03
CA GLY A 266 -0.85 18.75 17.86
C GLY A 266 -1.07 19.18 16.39
N VAL A 267 -0.59 18.40 15.42
CA VAL A 267 -0.65 18.75 13.98
C VAL A 267 -1.81 18.05 13.26
N SER A 268 -3.00 18.15 13.83
CA SER A 268 -4.24 17.77 13.16
C SER A 268 -5.21 18.94 13.23
N PHE A 269 -4.93 19.96 12.41
CA PHE A 269 -5.79 21.14 12.33
C PHE A 269 -7.04 20.92 11.47
N ILE A 270 -7.18 19.74 10.85
CA ILE A 270 -8.34 19.45 10.03
C ILE A 270 -8.90 18.12 10.50
N LYS A 271 -10.16 18.17 10.97
CA LYS A 271 -11.03 17.00 11.13
C LYS A 271 -11.28 16.41 9.75
N ASN A 272 -10.26 15.71 9.25
CA ASN A 272 -10.23 15.22 7.89
C ASN A 272 -11.02 13.91 7.91
N SER A 273 -12.31 13.99 7.61
CA SER A 273 -13.24 12.86 7.52
C SER A 273 -12.75 11.71 6.60
N TYR A 274 -11.69 11.94 5.82
CA TYR A 274 -10.98 10.98 4.99
C TYR A 274 -9.96 10.13 5.77
N LEU A 275 -9.38 10.64 6.87
CA LEU A 275 -8.48 9.89 7.76
C LEU A 275 -9.25 8.98 8.73
N GLU A 276 -10.56 9.21 8.89
CA GLU A 276 -11.23 8.73 10.09
C GLU A 276 -11.73 7.28 9.99
N ARG A 277 -12.03 6.71 8.80
CA ARG A 277 -12.62 5.35 8.70
C ARG A 277 -12.34 4.65 7.37
N THR A 278 -12.02 3.36 7.38
CA THR A 278 -12.21 2.50 6.20
C THR A 278 -13.69 2.43 5.85
N SER A 279 -14.01 2.25 4.57
CA SER A 279 -15.41 2.12 4.15
C SER A 279 -16.09 0.92 4.84
N LEU A 280 -17.14 1.18 5.62
CA LEU A 280 -17.91 0.14 6.33
C LEU A 280 -18.50 -0.90 5.35
N ALA A 281 -18.83 -0.49 4.13
CA ALA A 281 -19.28 -1.40 3.08
C ALA A 281 -18.20 -2.40 2.63
N ILE A 282 -16.92 -2.04 2.81
CA ILE A 282 -15.78 -2.91 2.49
C ILE A 282 -15.43 -3.75 3.71
N THR A 283 -15.12 -3.12 4.85
CA THR A 283 -14.67 -3.85 6.05
C THR A 283 -15.78 -4.64 6.74
N GLY A 284 -17.01 -4.15 6.76
CA GLY A 284 -18.17 -4.87 7.30
C GLY A 284 -18.49 -6.11 6.49
N PHE A 285 -18.47 -6.02 5.15
CA PHE A 285 -18.73 -7.17 4.29
C PHE A 285 -17.61 -8.23 4.34
N SER A 286 -16.39 -7.82 4.67
CA SER A 286 -15.26 -8.74 4.83
C SER A 286 -15.48 -9.78 5.93
N LEU A 287 -16.35 -9.53 6.91
CA LEU A 287 -16.73 -10.53 7.92
C LEU A 287 -17.42 -11.77 7.33
N VAL A 288 -18.10 -11.60 6.19
CA VAL A 288 -18.81 -12.68 5.50
C VAL A 288 -17.96 -13.26 4.38
N SER A 289 -17.28 -12.41 3.60
CA SER A 289 -16.50 -12.85 2.45
C SER A 289 -15.25 -13.66 2.84
N LEU A 290 -14.61 -13.35 3.98
CA LEU A 290 -13.42 -14.09 4.45
C LEU A 290 -13.75 -15.55 4.79
N PRO A 291 -14.72 -15.88 5.67
CA PRO A 291 -15.12 -17.27 5.91
C PRO A 291 -15.57 -17.99 4.64
N TYR A 292 -16.31 -17.31 3.76
CA TYR A 292 -16.76 -17.87 2.50
C TYR A 292 -15.58 -18.26 1.58
N ALA A 293 -14.54 -17.44 1.52
CA ALA A 293 -13.34 -17.72 0.75
C ALA A 293 -12.62 -18.99 1.21
N PHE A 294 -12.57 -19.24 2.53
CA PHE A 294 -12.05 -20.50 3.07
C PHE A 294 -12.91 -21.71 2.71
N TYR A 295 -14.24 -21.55 2.67
CA TYR A 295 -15.16 -22.61 2.27
C TYR A 295 -15.00 -23.01 0.79
N LYS A 296 -14.92 -22.03 -0.13
CA LYS A 296 -14.83 -22.26 -1.58
C LYS A 296 -13.50 -22.90 -2.05
N ARG A 297 -12.43 -22.86 -1.23
CA ARG A 297 -11.10 -23.46 -1.50
C ARG A 297 -10.46 -23.13 -2.85
N GLY A 298 -10.74 -21.95 -3.43
CA GLY A 298 -10.10 -21.50 -4.68
C GLY A 298 -8.65 -21.06 -4.47
N SER A 299 -7.77 -21.27 -5.46
CA SER A 299 -6.36 -20.85 -5.40
C SER A 299 -6.21 -19.34 -5.20
N PHE A 300 -7.03 -18.54 -5.89
CA PHE A 300 -7.02 -17.08 -5.76
C PHE A 300 -7.59 -16.59 -4.42
N ALA A 301 -8.64 -17.27 -3.91
CA ALA A 301 -9.19 -17.01 -2.57
C ALA A 301 -8.12 -17.26 -1.50
N LEU A 302 -7.41 -18.40 -1.60
CA LEU A 302 -6.31 -18.73 -0.69
C LEU A 302 -5.20 -17.67 -0.76
N LEU A 303 -4.82 -17.21 -1.95
CA LEU A 303 -3.85 -16.12 -2.11
C LEU A 303 -4.28 -14.86 -1.37
N CYS A 304 -5.50 -14.37 -1.61
CA CYS A 304 -5.99 -13.16 -0.97
C CYS A 304 -6.14 -13.32 0.55
N SER A 305 -6.55 -14.51 1.03
CA SER A 305 -6.59 -14.81 2.46
C SER A 305 -5.20 -14.80 3.10
N ILE A 306 -4.20 -15.42 2.46
CA ILE A 306 -2.81 -15.40 2.95
C ILE A 306 -2.28 -13.96 2.97
N TRP A 307 -2.53 -13.18 1.91
CA TRP A 307 -2.14 -11.77 1.86
C TRP A 307 -2.79 -10.99 3.01
N PHE A 308 -4.11 -11.08 3.16
CA PHE A 308 -4.84 -10.40 4.23
C PHE A 308 -4.31 -10.78 5.61
N ILE A 309 -4.08 -12.07 5.87
CA ILE A 309 -3.56 -12.56 7.15
C ILE A 309 -2.20 -11.94 7.44
N ASN A 310 -1.25 -12.00 6.50
CA ASN A 310 0.08 -11.45 6.71
C ASN A 310 0.07 -9.92 6.83
N ALA A 311 -0.87 -9.25 6.15
CA ALA A 311 -0.97 -7.79 6.18
C ALA A 311 -1.58 -7.24 7.47
N TYR A 312 -2.57 -7.92 8.02
CA TYR A 312 -3.35 -7.43 9.15
C TYR A 312 -3.01 -8.12 10.47
N PHE A 313 -2.97 -9.46 10.49
CA PHE A 313 -2.79 -10.20 11.75
C PHE A 313 -1.38 -10.10 12.31
N ILE A 314 -0.38 -9.71 11.51
CA ILE A 314 0.97 -9.45 12.04
C ILE A 314 0.97 -8.34 13.10
N TRP A 315 0.01 -7.42 13.06
CA TRP A 315 -0.07 -6.32 14.02
C TRP A 315 -0.56 -6.76 15.40
N PHE A 316 -1.22 -7.91 15.52
CA PHE A 316 -1.72 -8.43 16.80
C PHE A 316 -0.57 -8.75 17.77
N PRO A 317 0.42 -9.61 17.42
CA PRO A 317 1.58 -9.79 18.28
C PRO A 317 2.42 -8.51 18.36
N MET A 318 2.56 -7.74 17.28
CA MET A 318 3.35 -6.51 17.29
C MET A 318 2.81 -5.45 18.25
N TYR A 319 1.49 -5.40 18.50
CA TYR A 319 0.90 -4.53 19.52
C TYR A 319 1.47 -4.79 20.92
N PHE A 320 1.80 -6.04 21.24
CA PHE A 320 2.38 -6.41 22.53
C PHE A 320 3.91 -6.33 22.54
N LEU A 321 4.55 -6.55 21.39
CA LEU A 321 6.01 -6.59 21.26
C LEU A 321 6.62 -5.19 21.06
N LEU A 322 5.94 -4.31 20.33
CA LEU A 322 6.42 -2.97 20.03
C LEU A 322 5.91 -2.00 21.08
N LYS A 323 6.82 -1.19 21.62
CA LYS A 323 6.47 -0.07 22.51
C LYS A 323 6.05 1.18 21.74
N ARG A 324 6.35 1.24 20.44
CA ARG A 324 5.99 2.37 19.59
C ARG A 324 4.49 2.39 19.28
N PRO A 325 3.90 3.58 19.09
CA PRO A 325 2.55 3.73 18.57
C PRO A 325 2.32 2.95 17.27
N ILE A 326 1.22 2.19 17.24
CA ILE A 326 0.68 1.58 16.03
C ILE A 326 -0.71 2.10 15.72
N PHE A 327 -1.05 2.15 14.43
CA PHE A 327 -2.16 2.93 13.93
C PHE A 327 -2.99 2.18 12.88
N ASN A 328 -4.27 2.52 12.76
CA ASN A 328 -5.19 1.86 11.84
C ASN A 328 -4.76 1.87 10.37
N PHE A 329 -4.00 2.87 9.92
CA PHE A 329 -3.57 2.96 8.52
C PHE A 329 -2.62 1.83 8.10
N TYR A 330 -2.02 1.10 9.05
CA TYR A 330 -1.31 -0.14 8.73
C TYR A 330 -2.20 -1.23 8.12
N LEU A 331 -3.52 -1.05 8.13
CA LEU A 331 -4.48 -1.86 7.41
C LEU A 331 -4.46 -1.60 5.89
N LEU A 332 -3.96 -0.46 5.42
CA LEU A 332 -3.96 -0.07 4.00
C LEU A 332 -3.48 -1.18 3.06
N PRO A 333 -2.37 -1.90 3.35
CA PRO A 333 -1.88 -2.94 2.45
C PRO A 333 -2.70 -4.23 2.45
N ALA A 334 -3.63 -4.37 3.39
CA ALA A 334 -4.59 -5.48 3.45
C ALA A 334 -5.84 -5.21 2.59
N ILE A 335 -6.15 -3.93 2.30
CA ILE A 335 -7.37 -3.51 1.61
C ILE A 335 -7.51 -4.14 0.21
N PRO A 336 -6.48 -4.18 -0.66
CA PRO A 336 -6.65 -4.78 -1.99
C PRO A 336 -7.11 -6.24 -1.93
N ALA A 337 -6.53 -7.04 -1.02
CA ALA A 337 -6.96 -8.42 -0.79
C ALA A 337 -8.41 -8.51 -0.33
N LEU A 338 -8.85 -7.63 0.58
CA LEU A 338 -10.24 -7.58 1.03
C LEU A 338 -11.21 -7.25 -0.10
N THR A 339 -10.88 -6.27 -0.95
CA THR A 339 -11.76 -5.92 -2.08
C THR A 339 -11.91 -7.08 -3.06
N ALA A 340 -10.85 -7.84 -3.30
CA ALA A 340 -10.89 -9.02 -4.16
C ALA A 340 -11.76 -10.13 -3.54
N LEU A 341 -11.57 -10.43 -2.24
CA LEU A 341 -12.37 -11.42 -1.51
C LEU A 341 -13.86 -11.07 -1.48
N ASN A 342 -14.19 -9.80 -1.22
CA ASN A 342 -15.58 -9.33 -1.26
C ASN A 342 -16.22 -9.54 -2.63
N CYS A 343 -15.49 -9.29 -3.72
CA CYS A 343 -15.99 -9.54 -5.08
C CYS A 343 -16.15 -11.05 -5.38
N MET A 344 -15.24 -11.88 -4.89
CA MET A 344 -15.30 -13.33 -5.07
C MET A 344 -16.55 -13.97 -4.46
N PHE A 345 -17.10 -13.37 -3.40
CA PHE A 345 -18.37 -13.80 -2.81
C PHE A 345 -19.50 -13.81 -3.84
N PHE A 346 -19.53 -12.81 -4.72
CA PHE A 346 -20.57 -12.63 -5.75
C PHE A 346 -20.19 -13.23 -7.11
N ASN A 347 -19.12 -14.03 -7.21
CA ASN A 347 -18.63 -14.55 -8.50
C ASN A 347 -19.68 -15.41 -9.25
N GLY A 348 -20.69 -15.93 -8.56
CA GLY A 348 -21.81 -16.67 -9.16
C GLY A 348 -22.93 -15.80 -9.74
N ASN A 349 -23.01 -14.51 -9.39
CA ASN A 349 -24.08 -13.62 -9.82
C ASN A 349 -23.54 -12.23 -10.18
N ARG A 350 -23.35 -11.99 -11.49
CA ARG A 350 -22.84 -10.72 -12.02
C ARG A 350 -23.67 -9.52 -11.59
N ARG A 351 -25.00 -9.66 -11.52
CA ARG A 351 -25.88 -8.54 -11.15
C ARG A 351 -25.61 -8.10 -9.72
N GLU A 352 -25.49 -9.03 -8.79
CA GLU A 352 -25.18 -8.75 -7.38
C GLU A 352 -23.79 -8.15 -7.21
N LEU A 353 -22.79 -8.67 -7.92
CA LEU A 353 -21.43 -8.11 -7.91
C LEU A 353 -21.42 -6.63 -8.33
N TRP A 354 -22.11 -6.32 -9.44
CA TRP A 354 -22.24 -4.95 -9.93
C TRP A 354 -23.01 -4.06 -8.95
N LEU A 355 -24.13 -4.54 -8.40
CA LEU A 355 -24.89 -3.82 -7.38
C LEU A 355 -24.03 -3.51 -6.15
N TYR A 356 -23.22 -4.45 -5.68
CA TYR A 356 -22.29 -4.23 -4.57
C TYR A 356 -21.24 -3.16 -4.91
N ALA A 357 -20.61 -3.25 -6.09
CA ALA A 357 -19.63 -2.25 -6.52
C ALA A 357 -20.23 -0.85 -6.66
N PHE A 358 -21.40 -0.73 -7.31
CA PHE A 358 -22.10 0.55 -7.44
C PHE A 358 -22.57 1.09 -6.10
N THR A 359 -22.97 0.23 -5.16
CA THR A 359 -23.31 0.65 -3.79
C THR A 359 -22.09 1.24 -3.09
N CYS A 360 -20.91 0.61 -3.21
CA CYS A 360 -19.67 1.17 -2.65
C CYS A 360 -19.34 2.54 -3.24
N VAL A 361 -19.49 2.71 -4.55
CA VAL A 361 -19.28 3.99 -5.25
C VAL A 361 -20.31 5.03 -4.79
N ALA A 362 -21.59 4.69 -4.72
CA ALA A 362 -22.64 5.60 -4.28
C ALA A 362 -22.43 6.05 -2.83
N LEU A 363 -22.07 5.12 -1.93
CA LEU A 363 -21.75 5.45 -0.53
C LEU A 363 -20.53 6.38 -0.43
N PHE A 364 -19.51 6.16 -1.26
CA PHE A 364 -18.36 7.08 -1.34
C PHE A 364 -18.80 8.48 -1.80
N LEU A 365 -19.59 8.59 -2.87
CA LEU A 365 -20.06 9.90 -3.33
C LEU A 365 -20.96 10.59 -2.29
N ILE A 366 -21.89 9.87 -1.66
CA ILE A 366 -22.83 10.48 -0.70
C ILE A 366 -22.13 10.91 0.61
N PHE A 367 -21.25 10.07 1.14
CA PHE A 367 -20.67 10.25 2.48
C PHE A 367 -19.23 10.76 2.46
N GLN A 368 -18.63 10.98 1.29
CA GLN A 368 -17.21 11.33 1.19
C GLN A 368 -16.85 12.30 0.05
N PHE A 369 -17.43 12.19 -1.16
CA PHE A 369 -16.99 12.95 -2.33
C PHE A 369 -18.12 13.67 -3.11
N PRO A 370 -18.00 14.95 -3.50
CA PRO A 370 -16.84 15.82 -3.27
C PRO A 370 -16.83 16.26 -1.81
N ALA A 371 -15.66 16.69 -1.34
CA ALA A 371 -15.50 17.26 -0.01
C ALA A 371 -16.76 18.03 0.42
N ARG A 372 -17.26 17.75 1.62
CA ARG A 372 -17.93 18.83 2.34
C ARG A 372 -16.84 19.89 2.53
N VAL A 373 -16.72 20.80 1.55
CA VAL A 373 -15.90 22.03 1.61
C VAL A 373 -16.61 23.02 2.55
N ILE A 374 -17.10 22.55 3.68
CA ILE A 374 -17.83 23.36 4.66
C ILE A 374 -17.14 23.19 5.99
#